data_AF-A0A7X5IWP9-F1
#
_entry.id   AF-A0A7X5IWP9-F1
#
_cell.length_a   1.000
_cell.length_b   1.000
_cell.length_c   1.000
_cell.angle_alpha   90.00
_cell.angle_beta   90.00
_cell.angle_gamma   90.00
#
_symmetry.space_group_name_H-M   'P 1'
#
loop_
_entity.id
_entity.type
_entity.pdbx_description
1 polymer ?
#
loop_
_entity_poly.entity_id
_entity_poly.type
_entity_poly.pdbx_seq_one_letter_code
_entity_poly.pdbx_strand_id
1 'polypeptide(L)'
;KVSDELLNDNVFNLEAYISKEFGRRIGTKEEEAFFIGDGKGKPTGILNATGGASDGVTTATANITFDDVMDLFYSLKAPYRKKAVWLLNDTTVKALRKLKDNNGNYIWQPSVQAGVPDMILNRPYHTSSYVPEVAAGSKVMAFGDFSYYWIADRQGRSFKRLNELFAATGQVGFLASQRVDGKLILAEAVKTMTVKKSAS
;
A
#
# COMPACT_ATOMS: atom_id res chain seq x y z
N LYS A 1 4.86 10.99 -24.91
CA LYS A 1 5.32 11.37 -26.27
C LYS A 1 6.28 12.53 -26.09
N VAL A 2 7.32 12.62 -26.90
CA VAL A 2 8.37 13.64 -26.85
C VAL A 2 8.73 14.02 -28.28
N SER A 3 9.07 15.28 -28.57
CA SER A 3 9.54 15.67 -29.90
C SER A 3 10.94 15.12 -30.19
N ASP A 4 11.22 14.83 -31.45
CA ASP A 4 12.55 14.38 -31.88
C ASP A 4 13.63 15.44 -31.59
N GLU A 5 13.30 16.71 -31.80
CA GLU A 5 14.18 17.85 -31.49
C GLU A 5 14.60 17.84 -30.01
N LEU A 6 13.63 17.67 -29.09
CA LEU A 6 13.92 17.65 -27.65
C LEU A 6 14.65 16.37 -27.21
N LEU A 7 14.55 15.28 -27.96
CA LEU A 7 15.32 14.06 -27.71
C LEU A 7 16.78 14.21 -28.14
N ASN A 8 17.03 14.92 -29.25
CA ASN A 8 18.35 15.07 -29.84
C ASN A 8 19.14 16.27 -29.28
N ASP A 9 18.47 17.38 -28.95
CA ASP A 9 19.11 18.62 -28.48
C ASP A 9 19.32 18.64 -26.96
N ASN A 10 19.01 17.55 -26.26
CA ASN A 10 19.09 17.51 -24.81
C ASN A 10 20.49 17.19 -24.28
N VAL A 11 20.96 17.98 -23.31
CA VAL A 11 22.26 17.78 -22.65
C VAL A 11 22.22 16.61 -21.65
N PHE A 12 21.02 16.13 -21.29
CA PHE A 12 20.82 14.99 -20.39
C PHE A 12 20.10 13.82 -21.08
N ASN A 13 20.35 12.59 -20.60
CA ASN A 13 19.76 11.37 -21.16
C ASN A 13 18.25 11.28 -20.82
N LEU A 14 17.44 11.87 -21.69
CA LEU A 14 15.99 11.96 -21.55
C LEU A 14 15.32 10.58 -21.63
N GLU A 15 15.84 9.66 -22.43
CA GLU A 15 15.31 8.29 -22.51
C GLU A 15 15.44 7.55 -21.17
N ALA A 16 16.61 7.63 -20.52
CA ALA A 16 16.83 7.03 -19.20
C ALA A 16 15.92 7.65 -18.13
N TYR A 17 15.71 8.96 -18.18
CA TYR A 17 14.77 9.65 -17.30
C TYR A 17 13.33 9.16 -17.51
N ILE A 18 12.90 9.05 -18.76
CA ILE A 18 11.56 8.57 -19.13
C ILE A 18 11.37 7.12 -18.66
N SER A 19 12.33 6.22 -18.90
CA SER A 19 12.26 4.84 -18.43
C SER A 19 12.17 4.75 -16.90
N LYS A 20 12.92 5.59 -16.16
CA LYS A 20 12.85 5.67 -14.69
C LYS A 20 11.47 6.15 -14.22
N GLU A 21 10.92 7.20 -14.83
CA GLU A 21 9.60 7.72 -14.48
C GLU A 21 8.48 6.72 -14.81
N PHE A 22 8.57 5.98 -15.91
CA PHE A 22 7.65 4.88 -16.19
C PHE A 22 7.74 3.78 -15.13
N GLY A 23 8.95 3.36 -14.75
CA GLY A 23 9.15 2.38 -13.69
C GLY A 23 8.53 2.84 -12.37
N ARG A 24 8.73 4.11 -11.98
CA ARG A 24 8.13 4.71 -10.79
C ARG A 24 6.60 4.70 -10.86
N ARG A 25 6.02 5.18 -11.95
CA ARG A 25 4.55 5.26 -12.12
C ARG A 25 3.89 3.88 -12.17
N ILE A 26 4.55 2.91 -12.81
CA ILE A 26 4.06 1.52 -12.82
C ILE A 26 4.07 0.97 -11.39
N GLY A 27 5.18 1.09 -10.66
CA GLY A 27 5.25 0.63 -9.26
C GLY A 27 4.20 1.29 -8.36
N THR A 28 3.99 2.61 -8.50
CA THR A 28 2.93 3.34 -7.80
C THR A 28 1.53 2.81 -8.13
N LYS A 29 1.26 2.48 -9.40
CA LYS A 29 -0.02 1.89 -9.82
C LYS A 29 -0.19 0.43 -9.38
N GLU A 30 0.89 -0.34 -9.31
CA GLU A 30 0.88 -1.69 -8.75
C GLU A 30 0.53 -1.66 -7.27
N GLU A 31 1.17 -0.76 -6.51
CA GLU A 31 0.87 -0.55 -5.10
C GLU A 31 -0.62 -0.21 -4.90
N GLU A 32 -1.13 0.78 -5.63
CA GLU A 32 -2.56 1.14 -5.63
C GLU A 32 -3.45 -0.08 -5.86
N ALA A 33 -3.13 -0.89 -6.88
CA ALA A 33 -3.92 -2.06 -7.22
C ALA A 33 -3.86 -3.15 -6.13
N PHE A 34 -2.71 -3.37 -5.48
CA PHE A 34 -2.57 -4.34 -4.41
C PHE A 34 -3.27 -3.93 -3.11
N PHE A 35 -3.43 -2.63 -2.86
CA PHE A 35 -4.19 -2.16 -1.69
C PHE A 35 -5.70 -2.07 -1.96
N ILE A 36 -6.11 -1.41 -3.04
CA ILE A 36 -7.52 -1.02 -3.29
C ILE A 36 -8.09 -1.49 -4.63
N GLY A 37 -7.41 -2.41 -5.33
CA GLY A 37 -7.90 -2.98 -6.59
C GLY A 37 -9.25 -3.71 -6.46
N ASP A 38 -10.07 -3.64 -7.51
CA ASP A 38 -11.44 -4.15 -7.53
C ASP A 38 -11.59 -5.55 -8.15
N GLY A 39 -10.49 -6.16 -8.61
CA GLY A 39 -10.51 -7.45 -9.30
C GLY A 39 -11.03 -7.43 -10.75
N LYS A 40 -11.40 -6.26 -11.30
CA LYS A 40 -11.93 -6.11 -12.67
C LYS A 40 -10.88 -5.52 -13.59
N GLY A 41 -10.12 -6.38 -14.26
CA GLY A 41 -9.02 -5.95 -15.14
C GLY A 41 -7.80 -5.39 -14.38
N LYS A 42 -7.78 -5.53 -13.05
CA LYS A 42 -6.68 -5.22 -12.13
C LYS A 42 -6.74 -6.18 -10.92
N PRO A 43 -5.64 -6.35 -10.16
CA PRO A 43 -5.61 -7.17 -8.95
C PRO A 43 -6.76 -6.95 -7.98
N THR A 44 -7.05 -7.95 -7.15
CA THR A 44 -7.92 -7.79 -5.98
C THR A 44 -7.10 -7.25 -4.82
N GLY A 45 -7.44 -6.03 -4.38
CA GLY A 45 -6.73 -5.36 -3.30
C GLY A 45 -6.94 -6.02 -1.93
N ILE A 46 -5.93 -5.91 -1.06
CA ILE A 46 -5.98 -6.41 0.32
C ILE A 46 -7.14 -5.77 1.10
N LEU A 47 -7.46 -4.50 0.83
CA LEU A 47 -8.51 -3.77 1.55
C LEU A 47 -9.88 -3.88 0.87
N ASN A 48 -9.99 -4.65 -0.21
CA ASN A 48 -11.26 -4.88 -0.89
C ASN A 48 -12.25 -5.59 0.05
N ALA A 49 -13.53 -5.24 -0.05
CA ALA A 49 -14.61 -5.91 0.69
C ALA A 49 -14.77 -7.38 0.29
N THR A 50 -14.54 -7.70 -0.98
CA THR A 50 -14.71 -9.06 -1.52
C THR A 50 -13.37 -9.60 -1.99
N GLY A 51 -12.93 -10.72 -1.40
CA GLY A 51 -11.66 -11.37 -1.75
C GLY A 51 -10.40 -10.66 -1.21
N GLY A 52 -10.57 -9.62 -0.39
CA GLY A 52 -9.52 -8.99 0.39
C GLY A 52 -9.33 -9.66 1.76
N ALA A 53 -8.65 -8.96 2.65
CA ALA A 53 -8.41 -9.36 4.03
C ALA A 53 -9.71 -9.45 4.83
N SER A 54 -9.75 -10.38 5.78
CA SER A 54 -10.90 -10.55 6.66
C SER A 54 -11.07 -9.35 7.59
N ASP A 55 -12.30 -9.09 7.99
CA ASP A 55 -12.56 -8.12 9.05
C ASP A 55 -12.06 -8.67 10.40
N GLY A 56 -11.44 -7.80 11.20
CA GLY A 56 -10.90 -8.11 12.52
C GLY A 56 -11.61 -7.34 13.62
N VAL A 57 -11.40 -6.02 13.65
CA VAL A 57 -11.91 -5.14 14.70
C VAL A 57 -12.63 -3.95 14.08
N THR A 58 -13.72 -3.53 14.70
CA THR A 58 -14.32 -2.22 14.44
C THR A 58 -14.16 -1.38 15.69
N THR A 59 -13.59 -0.17 15.57
CA THR A 59 -13.35 0.69 16.72
C THR A 59 -14.65 1.02 17.45
N ALA A 60 -14.58 1.32 18.75
CA ALA A 60 -15.76 1.71 19.52
C ALA A 60 -16.26 3.13 19.19
N THR A 61 -15.36 4.01 18.74
CA THR A 61 -15.61 5.43 18.41
C THR A 61 -14.96 5.81 17.07
N ALA A 62 -15.10 7.06 16.64
CA ALA A 62 -14.40 7.59 15.47
C ALA A 62 -12.87 7.73 15.66
N ASN A 63 -12.39 7.62 16.91
CA ASN A 63 -10.96 7.64 17.24
C ASN A 63 -10.44 6.22 17.45
N ILE A 64 -9.18 6.01 17.05
CA ILE A 64 -8.45 4.76 17.30
C ILE A 64 -7.86 4.83 18.71
N THR A 65 -8.09 3.80 19.52
CA THR A 65 -7.46 3.63 20.83
C THR A 65 -6.37 2.55 20.76
N PHE A 66 -5.53 2.47 21.79
CA PHE A 66 -4.51 1.41 21.84
C PHE A 66 -5.12 0.03 22.10
N ASP A 67 -6.27 -0.01 22.79
CA ASP A 67 -7.05 -1.24 22.99
C ASP A 67 -7.55 -1.79 21.65
N ASP A 68 -8.04 -0.94 20.75
CA ASP A 68 -8.45 -1.37 19.40
C ASP A 68 -7.28 -2.03 18.64
N VAL A 69 -6.05 -1.50 18.78
CA VAL A 69 -4.84 -2.06 18.16
C VAL A 69 -4.47 -3.41 18.77
N MET A 70 -4.57 -3.53 20.09
CA MET A 70 -4.34 -4.79 20.80
C MET A 70 -5.39 -5.84 20.40
N ASP A 71 -6.66 -5.45 20.30
CA ASP A 71 -7.73 -6.33 19.85
C ASP A 71 -7.49 -6.80 18.42
N LEU A 72 -7.02 -5.93 17.52
CA LEU A 72 -6.68 -6.33 16.15
C LEU A 72 -5.52 -7.35 16.15
N PHE A 73 -4.50 -7.13 16.96
CA PHE A 73 -3.38 -8.06 17.11
C PHE A 73 -3.84 -9.45 17.57
N TYR A 74 -4.73 -9.52 18.55
CA TYR A 74 -5.24 -10.78 19.09
C TYR A 74 -6.34 -11.42 18.23
N SER A 75 -7.01 -10.64 17.36
CA SER A 75 -7.98 -11.16 16.38
C SER A 75 -7.34 -12.06 15.31
N LEU A 76 -6.04 -11.89 15.05
CA LEU A 76 -5.29 -12.74 14.13
C LEU A 76 -4.95 -14.08 14.81
N LYS A 77 -5.09 -15.20 14.11
CA LYS A 77 -4.72 -16.52 14.65
C LYS A 77 -3.21 -16.58 14.93
N ALA A 78 -2.83 -17.24 16.03
CA ALA A 78 -1.44 -17.31 16.49
C ALA A 78 -0.40 -17.78 15.44
N PRO A 79 -0.71 -18.74 14.53
CA PRO A 79 0.24 -19.14 13.49
C PRO A 79 0.67 -18.00 12.57
N TYR A 80 -0.26 -17.12 12.19
CA TYR A 80 0.00 -15.99 11.29
C TYR A 80 0.70 -14.83 12.01
N ARG A 81 0.52 -14.68 13.34
CA ARG A 81 1.14 -13.59 14.11
C ARG A 81 2.66 -13.60 14.09
N LYS A 82 3.33 -14.72 13.81
CA LYS A 82 4.81 -14.81 13.85
C LYS A 82 5.48 -13.97 12.76
N LYS A 83 4.89 -13.95 11.56
CA LYS A 83 5.39 -13.20 10.39
C LYS A 83 4.51 -12.00 10.04
N ALA A 84 3.59 -11.64 10.94
CA ALA A 84 2.65 -10.58 10.68
C ALA A 84 3.32 -9.21 10.68
N VAL A 85 2.85 -8.34 9.79
CA VAL A 85 3.30 -6.96 9.64
C VAL A 85 2.07 -6.06 9.71
N TRP A 86 2.26 -4.82 10.13
CA TRP A 86 1.21 -3.80 10.07
C TRP A 86 1.28 -3.01 8.76
N LEU A 87 0.14 -2.75 8.13
CA LEU A 87 0.01 -1.82 7.00
C LEU A 87 -0.93 -0.69 7.38
N LEU A 88 -0.41 0.54 7.30
CA LEU A 88 -1.01 1.75 7.85
C LEU A 88 -0.89 2.91 6.85
N ASN A 89 -1.66 3.96 7.05
CA ASN A 89 -1.36 5.28 6.48
C ASN A 89 -0.46 6.07 7.46
N ASP A 90 0.39 6.99 6.97
CA ASP A 90 1.20 7.88 7.82
C ASP A 90 0.33 8.71 8.78
N THR A 91 -0.87 9.09 8.36
CA THR A 91 -1.85 9.78 9.22
C THR A 91 -2.31 8.90 10.38
N THR A 92 -2.49 7.60 10.15
CA THR A 92 -2.80 6.60 11.18
C THR A 92 -1.62 6.44 12.16
N VAL A 93 -0.38 6.36 11.65
CA VAL A 93 0.83 6.33 12.50
C VAL A 93 0.90 7.56 13.39
N LYS A 94 0.66 8.75 12.82
CA LYS A 94 0.61 10.01 13.59
C LYS A 94 -0.47 9.98 14.68
N ALA A 95 -1.63 9.40 14.41
CA ALA A 95 -2.69 9.25 15.41
C ALA A 95 -2.24 8.32 16.56
N LEU A 96 -1.63 7.18 16.24
CA LEU A 96 -1.10 6.25 17.25
C LEU A 96 0.00 6.88 18.11
N ARG A 97 0.91 7.65 17.52
CA ARG A 97 1.97 8.37 18.26
C ARG A 97 1.43 9.41 19.24
N LYS A 98 0.22 9.90 19.02
CA LYS A 98 -0.41 10.90 19.88
C LYS A 98 -1.19 10.29 21.04
N LEU A 99 -1.35 8.97 21.08
CA LEU A 99 -2.04 8.28 22.16
C LEU A 99 -1.24 8.37 23.45
N LYS A 100 -1.94 8.73 24.53
CA LYS A 100 -1.35 8.92 25.85
C LYS A 100 -2.06 8.06 26.90
N ASP A 101 -1.32 7.67 27.92
CA ASP A 101 -1.88 7.07 29.13
C ASP A 101 -2.57 8.15 30.00
N ASN A 102 -3.22 7.72 31.09
CA ASN A 102 -3.88 8.62 32.04
C ASN A 102 -2.91 9.57 32.77
N ASN A 103 -1.61 9.29 32.70
CA ASN A 103 -0.55 10.12 33.29
C ASN A 103 0.03 11.13 32.28
N GLY A 104 -0.47 11.14 31.03
CA GLY A 104 -0.03 12.05 29.98
C GLY A 104 1.20 11.59 29.18
N ASN A 105 1.71 10.38 29.43
CA ASN A 105 2.84 9.79 28.71
C ASN A 105 2.40 9.16 27.40
N TYR A 106 3.21 9.25 26.36
CA TYR A 106 2.94 8.56 25.10
C TYR A 106 3.01 7.04 25.27
N ILE A 107 1.95 6.33 24.87
CA ILE A 107 1.84 4.87 25.00
C ILE A 107 2.87 4.17 24.09
N TRP A 108 3.05 4.70 22.89
CA TRP A 108 3.97 4.16 21.90
C TRP A 108 4.96 5.22 21.43
N GLN A 109 6.23 4.84 21.38
CA GLN A 109 7.31 5.66 20.86
C GLN A 109 8.11 4.85 19.84
N PRO A 110 8.48 5.46 18.71
CA PRO A 110 9.40 4.83 17.76
C PRO A 110 10.77 4.62 18.39
N SER A 111 11.55 3.71 17.80
CA SER A 111 12.92 3.48 18.22
C SER A 111 13.79 4.70 17.90
N VAL A 112 14.60 5.11 18.86
CA VAL A 112 15.63 6.16 18.66
C VAL A 112 16.99 5.57 18.27
N GLN A 113 17.11 4.23 18.27
CA GLN A 113 18.35 3.53 17.94
C GLN A 113 18.47 3.33 16.43
N ALA A 114 19.57 3.82 15.85
CA ALA A 114 19.86 3.65 14.44
C ALA A 114 19.89 2.15 14.05
N GLY A 115 19.19 1.81 12.96
CA GLY A 115 19.11 0.45 12.44
C GLY A 115 18.07 -0.45 13.11
N VAL A 116 17.36 0.01 14.15
CA VAL A 116 16.22 -0.71 14.74
C VAL A 116 14.93 -0.21 14.10
N PRO A 117 14.18 -1.05 13.37
CA PRO A 117 12.91 -0.66 12.79
C PRO A 117 11.90 -0.26 13.87
N ASP A 118 11.05 0.71 13.57
CA ASP A 118 9.93 1.04 14.44
C ASP A 118 8.93 -0.12 14.47
N MET A 119 8.51 -0.51 15.68
CA MET A 119 7.63 -1.66 15.89
C MET A 119 6.42 -1.31 16.73
N ILE A 120 5.26 -1.81 16.34
CA ILE A 120 4.03 -1.76 17.12
C ILE A 120 3.76 -3.18 17.63
N LEU A 121 3.66 -3.35 18.96
CA LEU A 121 3.46 -4.66 19.60
C LEU A 121 4.48 -5.73 19.12
N ASN A 122 5.77 -5.36 19.07
CA ASN A 122 6.88 -6.20 18.59
C ASN A 122 6.72 -6.72 17.16
N ARG A 123 6.02 -5.97 16.31
CA ARG A 123 5.88 -6.25 14.88
C ARG A 123 6.20 -5.02 14.04
N PRO A 124 6.91 -5.18 12.91
CA PRO A 124 7.22 -4.06 12.03
C PRO A 124 5.95 -3.51 11.40
N TYR A 125 6.00 -2.26 10.95
CA TYR A 125 4.95 -1.65 10.13
C TYR A 125 5.52 -1.09 8.84
N HIS A 126 4.67 -1.03 7.81
CA HIS A 126 4.91 -0.27 6.59
C HIS A 126 3.77 0.72 6.38
N THR A 127 4.11 1.86 5.80
CA THR A 127 3.13 2.89 5.46
C THR A 127 2.91 2.95 3.96
N SER A 128 1.66 3.21 3.58
CA SER A 128 1.28 3.45 2.19
C SER A 128 0.18 4.50 2.14
N SER A 129 0.26 5.41 1.17
CA SER A 129 -0.80 6.39 0.89
C SER A 129 -2.10 5.74 0.39
N TYR A 130 -2.04 4.48 -0.05
CA TYR A 130 -3.20 3.74 -0.54
C TYR A 130 -3.98 3.03 0.56
N VAL A 131 -3.44 2.97 1.78
CA VAL A 131 -4.23 2.63 2.95
C VAL A 131 -5.10 3.85 3.30
N PRO A 132 -6.43 3.69 3.43
CA PRO A 132 -7.34 4.76 3.79
C PRO A 132 -6.92 5.51 5.06
N GLU A 133 -7.08 6.84 5.02
CA GLU A 133 -6.93 7.68 6.19
C GLU A 133 -8.04 7.43 7.22
N VAL A 134 -7.82 7.91 8.45
CA VAL A 134 -8.76 7.77 9.56
C VAL A 134 -10.05 8.54 9.28
N ALA A 135 -11.08 7.81 8.85
CA ALA A 135 -12.42 8.33 8.60
C ALA A 135 -13.47 7.26 8.91
N ALA A 136 -14.69 7.69 9.25
CA ALA A 136 -15.78 6.80 9.63
C ALA A 136 -16.09 5.77 8.52
N GLY A 137 -16.07 4.48 8.86
CA GLY A 137 -16.29 3.38 7.93
C GLY A 137 -15.09 2.96 7.09
N SER A 138 -13.93 3.63 7.22
CA SER A 138 -12.71 3.28 6.49
C SER A 138 -11.95 2.13 7.14
N LYS A 139 -11.36 1.27 6.31
CA LYS A 139 -10.37 0.25 6.73
C LYS A 139 -8.99 0.90 6.86
N VAL A 140 -8.63 1.33 8.06
CA VAL A 140 -7.49 2.23 8.32
C VAL A 140 -6.17 1.52 8.61
N MET A 141 -6.25 0.21 8.88
CA MET A 141 -5.12 -0.60 9.31
C MET A 141 -5.35 -2.06 8.93
N ALA A 142 -4.31 -2.73 8.45
CA ALA A 142 -4.28 -4.17 8.25
C ALA A 142 -3.13 -4.79 9.06
N PHE A 143 -3.38 -5.97 9.61
CA PHE A 143 -2.39 -6.75 10.35
C PHE A 143 -2.45 -8.21 9.92
N GLY A 144 -1.34 -8.75 9.45
CA GLY A 144 -1.35 -10.10 8.91
C GLY A 144 -0.05 -10.55 8.31
N ASP A 145 -0.02 -11.84 7.98
CA ASP A 145 1.04 -12.44 7.20
C ASP A 145 0.76 -12.24 5.70
N PHE A 146 1.42 -11.24 5.11
CA PHE A 146 1.29 -10.91 3.70
C PHE A 146 2.03 -11.88 2.77
N SER A 147 2.75 -12.88 3.29
CA SER A 147 3.30 -13.95 2.43
C SER A 147 2.21 -14.79 1.75
N TYR A 148 0.97 -14.72 2.25
CA TYR A 148 -0.22 -15.31 1.64
C TYR A 148 -0.87 -14.42 0.57
N TYR A 149 -0.36 -13.21 0.34
CA TYR A 149 -0.73 -12.38 -0.80
C TYR A 149 0.19 -12.73 -1.97
N TRP A 150 -0.36 -13.43 -2.96
CA TRP A 150 0.42 -13.88 -4.10
C TRP A 150 0.35 -12.86 -5.21
N ILE A 151 1.53 -12.40 -5.63
CA ILE A 151 1.72 -11.54 -6.79
C ILE A 151 2.25 -12.41 -7.92
N ALA A 152 1.50 -12.48 -9.01
CA ALA A 152 1.88 -13.19 -10.22
C ALA A 152 2.24 -12.20 -11.32
N ASP A 153 3.52 -12.12 -11.68
CA ASP A 153 3.97 -11.40 -12.87
C ASP A 153 3.76 -12.29 -14.10
N ARG A 154 2.84 -11.88 -15.00
CA ARG A 154 2.50 -12.65 -16.21
C ARG A 154 3.27 -12.19 -17.44
N GLN A 155 3.62 -10.92 -17.51
CA GLN A 155 4.50 -10.38 -18.54
C GLN A 155 5.37 -9.32 -17.89
N GLY A 156 6.66 -9.62 -17.85
CA GLY A 156 7.68 -8.69 -17.39
C GLY A 156 7.58 -7.36 -18.14
N ARG A 157 8.14 -6.32 -17.52
CA ARG A 157 8.06 -4.95 -18.05
C ARG A 157 8.58 -4.89 -19.49
N SER A 158 7.72 -4.50 -20.41
CA SER A 158 8.10 -4.18 -21.78
C SER A 158 8.18 -2.67 -21.93
N PHE A 159 9.26 -2.19 -22.54
CA PHE A 159 9.43 -0.79 -22.90
C PHE A 159 9.66 -0.72 -24.40
N LYS A 160 8.76 -0.04 -25.12
CA LYS A 160 8.79 0.09 -26.57
C LYS A 160 8.90 1.55 -26.96
N ARG A 161 9.84 1.84 -27.84
CA ARG A 161 9.94 3.12 -28.54
C ARG A 161 9.11 3.03 -29.83
N LEU A 162 8.17 3.95 -30.01
CA LEU A 162 7.24 4.01 -31.12
C LEU A 162 7.62 5.19 -32.01
N ASN A 163 8.50 4.94 -32.98
CA ASN A 163 8.97 5.97 -33.92
C ASN A 163 7.97 6.15 -35.06
N GLU A 164 7.60 5.06 -35.74
CA GLU A 164 6.80 5.10 -36.97
C GLU A 164 5.39 5.65 -36.76
N LEU A 165 4.77 5.36 -35.61
CA LEU A 165 3.41 5.81 -35.30
C LEU A 165 3.32 7.35 -35.14
N PHE A 166 4.42 8.02 -34.81
CA PHE A 166 4.46 9.45 -34.52
C PHE A 166 5.41 10.25 -35.42
N ALA A 167 6.02 9.58 -36.41
CA ALA A 167 6.95 10.17 -37.36
C ALA A 167 6.32 11.33 -38.16
N ALA A 168 5.04 11.23 -38.54
CA ALA A 168 4.31 12.29 -39.25
C ALA A 168 4.19 13.61 -38.45
N THR A 169 4.40 13.55 -37.13
CA THR A 169 4.35 14.71 -36.22
C THR A 169 5.73 15.10 -35.67
N GLY A 170 6.82 14.47 -36.13
CA GLY A 170 8.18 14.72 -35.60
C GLY A 170 8.32 14.35 -34.11
N GLN A 171 7.62 13.29 -33.69
CA GLN A 171 7.55 12.86 -32.30
C GLN A 171 7.89 11.39 -32.14
N VAL A 172 8.35 11.04 -30.94
CA VAL A 172 8.59 9.67 -30.49
C VAL A 172 7.61 9.33 -29.37
N GLY A 173 6.95 8.18 -29.52
CA GLY A 173 6.16 7.56 -28.46
C GLY A 173 7.00 6.64 -27.60
N PHE A 174 6.72 6.59 -26.31
CA PHE A 174 7.25 5.56 -25.41
C PHE A 174 6.06 4.83 -24.79
N LEU A 175 6.06 3.51 -24.91
CA LEU A 175 5.03 2.64 -24.34
C LEU A 175 5.70 1.69 -23.36
N ALA A 176 5.35 1.85 -22.08
CA ALA A 176 5.70 0.88 -21.04
C ALA A 176 4.46 0.06 -20.69
N SER A 177 4.61 -1.27 -20.63
CA SER A 177 3.53 -2.18 -20.24
C SER A 177 4.04 -3.25 -19.29
N GLN A 178 3.29 -3.54 -18.25
CA GLN A 178 3.51 -4.67 -17.36
C GLN A 178 2.16 -5.34 -17.10
N ARG A 179 2.15 -6.67 -16.98
CA ARG A 179 0.93 -7.40 -16.62
C ARG A 179 1.18 -8.15 -15.32
N VAL A 180 0.52 -7.68 -14.28
CA VAL A 180 0.56 -8.26 -12.95
C VAL A 180 -0.83 -8.65 -12.50
N ASP A 181 -0.91 -9.72 -11.73
CA ASP A 181 -2.10 -10.13 -11.01
C ASP A 181 -1.75 -10.33 -9.54
N GLY A 182 -2.73 -10.16 -8.66
CA GLY A 182 -2.52 -10.16 -7.22
C GLY A 182 -3.77 -10.57 -6.48
N LYS A 183 -3.64 -11.52 -5.55
CA LYS A 183 -4.75 -11.96 -4.72
C LYS A 183 -4.28 -12.51 -3.38
N LEU A 184 -5.06 -12.22 -2.34
CA LEU A 184 -4.92 -12.86 -1.04
C LEU A 184 -5.47 -14.30 -1.09
N ILE A 185 -4.62 -15.30 -0.87
CA ILE A 185 -5.01 -16.70 -0.92
C ILE A 185 -5.74 -17.13 0.35
N LEU A 186 -5.23 -16.72 1.51
CA LEU A 186 -5.84 -16.97 2.81
C LEU A 186 -6.35 -15.66 3.39
N ALA A 187 -7.64 -15.39 3.24
CA ALA A 187 -8.27 -14.20 3.79
C ALA A 187 -8.12 -14.10 5.32
N GLU A 188 -8.02 -15.23 6.02
CA GLU A 188 -7.84 -15.27 7.47
C GLU A 188 -6.42 -14.95 7.96
N ALA A 189 -5.44 -14.94 7.04
CA ALA A 189 -4.04 -14.61 7.37
C ALA A 189 -3.83 -13.11 7.56
N VAL A 190 -4.80 -12.28 7.16
CA VAL A 190 -4.80 -10.83 7.32
C VAL A 190 -6.12 -10.35 7.91
N LYS A 191 -6.03 -9.52 8.94
CA LYS A 191 -7.16 -8.89 9.61
C LYS A 191 -7.12 -7.38 9.40
N THR A 192 -8.28 -6.77 9.22
CA THR A 192 -8.40 -5.31 9.06
C THR A 192 -9.14 -4.68 10.23
N MET A 193 -8.77 -3.44 10.54
CA MET A 193 -9.49 -2.59 11.48
C MET A 193 -10.29 -1.54 10.71
N THR A 194 -11.57 -1.45 11.03
CA THR A 194 -12.50 -0.45 10.47
C THR A 194 -12.82 0.60 11.53
N VAL A 195 -12.80 1.87 11.17
CA VAL A 195 -13.29 2.92 12.07
C VAL A 195 -14.80 2.89 12.10
N LYS A 196 -15.39 2.97 13.29
CA LYS A 196 -16.85 2.98 13.45
C LYS A 196 -17.51 4.02 12.54
N LYS A 197 -18.59 3.61 11.87
CA LYS A 197 -19.49 4.55 11.19
C LYS A 197 -20.25 5.34 12.26
N SER A 198 -20.33 6.65 12.12
CA SER A 198 -21.32 7.43 12.86
C SER A 198 -22.70 6.86 12.53
N ALA A 199 -23.53 6.62 13.54
CA ALA A 199 -24.92 6.21 13.31
C ALA A 199 -25.60 7.32 12.49
N SER A 200 -26.12 6.96 11.32
CA SER A 200 -26.98 7.81 10.48
C SER A 200 -28.35 7.95 11.10
#